data_AF-A0A6L7ZZ19-F1
#
_entry.id   AF-A0A6L7ZZ19-F1
#
_cell.length_a   1.000
_cell.length_b   1.000
_cell.length_c   1.000
_cell.angle_alpha   90.00
_cell.angle_beta   90.00
_cell.angle_gamma   90.00
#
_symmetry.space_group_name_H-M   'P 1'
#
loop_
_entity.id
_entity.type
_entity.pdbx_description
1 polymer ?
#
loop_
_entity_poly.entity_id
_entity_poly.type
_entity_poly.pdbx_seq_one_letter_code
_entity_poly.pdbx_strand_id
1 'polypeptide(L)'
;MLSKMLSLAEVWGLRPDGSNSCRHVNRYKENKRERFLLPEETEQLGEVLREIVSEMPSAVVAFRLLLLTGCRLSEIQFLRWEHVKDDCTELPGAKAGGWVVPL
;
A
#
# COMPACT_ATOMS: atom_id res chain seq x y z
N MET A 1 9.54 15.24 2.88
CA MET A 1 8.50 16.26 3.14
C MET A 1 9.11 17.64 3.39
N LEU A 2 9.98 17.82 4.38
CA LEU A 2 10.53 19.14 4.77
C LEU A 2 11.21 19.93 3.64
N SER A 3 12.13 19.31 2.89
CA SER A 3 12.81 19.97 1.76
C SER A 3 11.82 20.54 0.72
N LYS A 4 10.75 19.79 0.39
CA LYS A 4 9.72 20.25 -0.55
C LYS A 4 8.89 21.39 0.03
N MET A 5 8.55 21.33 1.31
CA MET A 5 7.83 22.40 2.00
C MET A 5 8.64 23.71 2.00
N LEU A 6 9.94 23.64 2.30
CA LEU A 6 10.82 24.81 2.30
C LEU A 6 11.04 25.37 0.90
N SER A 7 11.18 24.53 -0.12
CA SER A 7 11.22 25.00 -1.51
C SER A 7 9.91 25.65 -1.96
N LEU A 8 8.75 25.17 -1.49
CA LEU A 8 7.48 25.84 -1.78
C LEU A 8 7.37 27.19 -1.06
N ALA A 9 7.90 27.31 0.16
CA ALA A 9 7.95 28.57 0.88
C ALA A 9 8.81 29.62 0.17
N GLU A 10 9.91 29.22 -0.51
CA GLU A 10 10.69 30.11 -1.39
C GLU A 10 9.84 30.58 -2.57
N VAL A 11 9.18 29.65 -3.28
CA VAL A 11 8.31 29.95 -4.44
C VAL A 11 7.16 30.89 -4.07
N TRP A 12 6.61 30.75 -2.87
CA TRP A 12 5.54 31.61 -2.37
C TRP A 12 6.03 32.94 -1.76
N GLY A 13 7.33 33.22 -1.79
CA GLY A 13 7.92 34.44 -1.23
C GLY A 13 7.86 34.52 0.30
N LEU A 14 7.53 33.42 0.98
CA LEU A 14 7.55 33.33 2.45
C LEU A 14 8.99 33.23 2.98
N ARG A 15 9.95 32.92 2.11
CA ARG A 15 11.38 32.92 2.41
C ARG A 15 12.20 33.41 1.20
N PRO A 16 13.40 33.98 1.42
CA PRO A 16 14.31 34.31 0.34
C PRO A 16 14.74 33.08 -0.46
N ASP A 17 15.00 33.27 -1.74
CA ASP A 17 15.51 32.22 -2.63
C ASP A 17 16.82 31.63 -2.11
N GLY A 18 16.93 30.30 -2.14
CA GLY A 18 18.12 29.57 -1.70
C GLY A 18 18.28 29.44 -0.19
N SER A 19 17.27 29.85 0.60
CA SER A 19 17.26 29.73 2.06
C SER A 19 16.78 28.36 2.58
N ASN A 20 16.47 27.41 1.70
CA ASN A 20 16.09 26.04 2.07
C ASN A 20 17.24 25.33 2.79
N SER A 21 17.10 25.13 4.10
CA SER A 21 18.10 24.47 4.95
C SER A 21 18.35 23.00 4.58
N CYS A 22 17.42 22.36 3.86
CA CYS A 22 17.58 20.98 3.40
C CYS A 22 18.34 20.86 2.07
N ARG A 23 18.80 21.96 1.44
CA ARG A 23 19.39 21.96 0.10
C ARG A 23 20.62 21.04 -0.05
N HIS A 24 21.46 20.96 0.98
CA HIS A 24 22.69 20.14 0.99
C HIS A 24 22.54 18.85 1.80
N VAL A 25 21.34 18.57 2.31
CA VAL A 25 21.08 17.34 3.07
C VAL A 25 20.86 16.21 2.08
N ASN A 26 21.82 15.28 2.02
CA ASN A 26 21.68 14.07 1.22
C ASN A 26 20.49 13.24 1.74
N ARG A 27 19.64 12.79 0.82
CA ARG A 27 18.54 11.89 1.17
C ARG A 27 19.12 10.55 1.61
N TYR A 28 18.51 9.95 2.62
CA TYR A 28 18.82 8.59 3.00
C TYR A 28 18.52 7.67 1.80
N LYS A 29 19.49 6.82 1.43
CA LYS A 29 19.32 5.87 0.34
C LYS A 29 18.45 4.72 0.85
N GLU A 30 17.19 4.74 0.48
CA GLU A 30 16.27 3.65 0.82
C GLU A 30 16.61 2.41 -0.02
N ASN A 31 16.84 1.29 0.65
CA ASN A 31 16.91 -0.02 0.00
C ASN A 31 15.49 -0.53 -0.15
N LYS A 32 15.01 -0.63 -1.38
CA LYS A 32 13.69 -1.16 -1.65
C LYS A 32 13.64 -2.65 -1.28
N ARG A 33 12.60 -3.03 -0.54
CA ARG A 33 12.32 -4.44 -0.23
C ARG A 33 11.44 -5.01 -1.35
N GLU A 34 12.06 -5.37 -2.46
CA GLU A 34 11.37 -5.85 -3.68
C GLU A 34 11.65 -7.33 -3.94
N ARG A 35 11.33 -8.21 -2.99
CA ARG A 35 11.33 -9.65 -3.24
C ARG A 35 9.92 -10.20 -3.12
N PHE A 36 9.48 -10.94 -4.14
CA PHE A 36 8.25 -11.71 -4.10
C PHE A 36 8.45 -13.02 -3.33
N LEU A 37 7.35 -13.57 -2.82
CA LEU A 37 7.38 -14.92 -2.25
C LEU A 37 7.75 -15.92 -3.36
N LEU A 38 8.63 -16.85 -3.03
CA LEU A 38 8.87 -18.03 -3.84
C LEU A 38 7.66 -18.97 -3.78
N PRO A 39 7.51 -19.90 -4.74
CA PRO A 39 6.43 -20.89 -4.71
C PRO A 39 6.36 -21.65 -3.38
N GLU A 40 7.50 -22.09 -2.85
CA GLU A 40 7.60 -22.85 -1.60
C GLU A 40 7.19 -22.01 -0.39
N GLU A 41 7.55 -20.72 -0.39
CA GLU A 41 7.17 -19.79 0.69
C GLU A 41 5.67 -19.49 0.66
N THR A 42 5.07 -19.48 -0.53
CA THR A 42 3.63 -19.29 -0.70
C THR A 42 2.85 -20.50 -0.18
N GLU A 43 3.36 -21.71 -0.43
CA GLU A 43 2.79 -22.96 0.10
C GLU A 43 2.87 -23.00 1.64
N GLN A 44 4.06 -22.70 2.20
CA GLN A 44 4.26 -22.63 3.65
C GLN A 44 3.35 -21.58 4.31
N LEU A 45 3.20 -20.40 3.69
CA LEU A 45 2.26 -19.39 4.15
C LEU A 45 0.82 -19.94 4.15
N GLY A 46 0.44 -20.65 3.10
CA GLY A 46 -0.87 -21.28 2.98
C GLY A 46 -1.18 -22.26 4.11
N GLU A 47 -0.21 -23.07 4.54
CA GLU A 47 -0.35 -23.99 5.69
C GLU A 47 -0.57 -23.24 7.00
N VAL A 48 0.29 -22.26 7.30
CA VAL A 48 0.16 -21.46 8.53
C VAL A 48 -1.19 -20.75 8.57
N LEU A 49 -1.65 -20.21 7.44
CA LEU A 49 -2.96 -19.58 7.35
C LEU A 49 -4.13 -20.56 7.58
N ARG A 50 -3.97 -21.86 7.29
CA ARG A 50 -4.96 -22.88 7.61
C ARG A 50 -4.99 -23.19 9.11
N GLU A 51 -3.83 -23.24 9.75
CA GLU A 51 -3.72 -23.53 11.18
C GLU A 51 -4.36 -22.42 12.04
N ILE A 52 -4.10 -21.16 11.72
CA ILE A 52 -4.54 -20.02 12.54
C ILE A 52 -5.94 -19.51 12.23
N VAL A 53 -6.65 -20.10 11.24
CA VAL A 53 -7.95 -19.57 10.78
C VAL A 53 -9.01 -19.56 11.87
N SER A 54 -8.95 -20.50 12.82
CA SER A 54 -9.85 -20.57 13.97
C SER A 54 -9.62 -19.42 14.97
N GLU A 55 -8.37 -18.97 15.11
CA GLU A 55 -7.96 -17.91 16.04
C GLU A 55 -8.10 -16.52 15.41
N MET A 56 -7.74 -16.38 14.13
CA MET A 56 -7.65 -15.11 13.42
C MET A 56 -8.33 -15.15 12.04
N PRO A 57 -9.64 -15.43 11.95
CA PRO A 57 -10.34 -15.62 10.67
C PRO A 57 -10.24 -14.39 9.76
N SER A 58 -10.40 -13.17 10.31
CA SER A 58 -10.33 -11.93 9.53
C SER A 58 -8.95 -11.69 8.91
N ALA A 59 -7.88 -12.00 9.65
CA ALA A 59 -6.52 -11.85 9.14
C ALA A 59 -6.25 -12.84 8.00
N VAL A 60 -6.67 -14.09 8.18
CA VAL A 60 -6.52 -15.13 7.15
C VAL A 60 -7.28 -14.77 5.87
N VAL A 61 -8.50 -14.27 5.98
CA VAL A 61 -9.27 -13.80 4.82
C VAL A 61 -8.56 -12.63 4.14
N ALA A 62 -8.05 -11.66 4.90
CA ALA A 62 -7.31 -10.53 4.32
C ALA A 62 -6.06 -10.99 3.54
N PHE A 63 -5.27 -11.92 4.08
CA PHE A 63 -4.11 -12.48 3.37
C PHE A 63 -4.52 -13.24 2.10
N ARG A 64 -5.58 -14.04 2.15
CA ARG A 64 -6.10 -14.75 0.97
C ARG A 64 -6.55 -13.78 -0.11
N LEU A 65 -7.27 -12.72 0.25
CA LEU A 65 -7.68 -11.69 -0.70
C LEU A 65 -6.46 -11.00 -1.33
N LEU A 66 -5.43 -10.67 -0.55
CA LEU A 66 -4.20 -10.07 -1.08
C LEU A 66 -3.48 -10.98 -2.07
N LEU A 67 -3.38 -12.28 -1.76
CA LEU A 67 -2.71 -13.26 -2.62
C LEU A 67 -3.48 -13.50 -3.93
N LEU A 68 -4.82 -13.53 -3.89
CA LEU A 68 -5.65 -13.86 -5.05
C LEU A 68 -5.91 -12.66 -5.97
N THR A 69 -6.00 -11.44 -5.41
CA THR A 69 -6.39 -10.25 -6.16
C THR A 69 -5.22 -9.32 -6.50
N GLY A 70 -4.10 -9.41 -5.78
CA GLY A 70 -2.98 -8.48 -5.93
C GLY A 70 -3.29 -7.03 -5.50
N CYS A 71 -4.41 -6.80 -4.82
CA CYS A 71 -4.78 -5.47 -4.31
C CYS A 71 -3.79 -4.95 -3.27
N ARG A 72 -3.80 -3.64 -3.04
CA ARG A 72 -3.03 -3.04 -1.95
C ARG A 72 -3.61 -3.45 -0.61
N LEU A 73 -2.74 -3.58 0.39
CA LEU A 73 -3.14 -3.82 1.79
C LEU A 73 -4.20 -2.83 2.28
N SER A 74 -4.08 -1.55 1.93
CA SER A 74 -5.08 -0.54 2.29
C SER A 74 -6.43 -0.78 1.61
N GLU A 75 -6.44 -1.26 0.36
CA GLU A 75 -7.67 -1.52 -0.39
C GLU A 75 -8.46 -2.67 0.26
N ILE A 76 -7.76 -3.75 0.64
CA ILE A 76 -8.38 -4.88 1.35
C ILE A 76 -8.84 -4.50 2.76
N GLN A 77 -8.05 -3.71 3.50
CA GLN A 77 -8.44 -3.28 4.86
C GLN A 77 -9.71 -2.42 4.90
N PHE A 78 -9.94 -1.61 3.86
CA PHE A 78 -11.12 -0.73 3.77
C PHE A 78 -12.21 -1.30 2.85
N LEU A 79 -12.10 -2.57 2.45
CA LEU A 79 -13.09 -3.24 1.62
C LEU A 79 -14.41 -3.41 2.40
N ARG A 80 -15.52 -3.09 1.74
CA ARG A 80 -16.88 -3.23 2.26
C ARG A 80 -17.68 -4.12 1.33
N TRP A 81 -18.70 -4.79 1.85
CA TRP A 81 -19.55 -5.66 1.03
C TRP A 81 -20.24 -4.93 -0.12
N GLU A 82 -20.56 -3.64 0.04
CA GLU A 82 -21.15 -2.80 -1.03
C GLU A 82 -20.26 -2.66 -2.28
N HIS A 83 -18.96 -2.89 -2.12
CA HIS A 83 -17.95 -2.86 -3.19
C HIS A 83 -17.89 -4.16 -3.99
N VAL A 84 -18.42 -5.27 -3.46
CA VAL A 84 -18.38 -6.58 -4.10
C VAL A 84 -19.63 -6.74 -4.95
N LYS A 85 -19.45 -6.91 -6.26
CA LYS A 85 -20.49 -7.19 -7.26
C LYS A 85 -20.38 -8.64 -7.72
N ASP A 86 -21.32 -9.06 -8.55
CA ASP A 86 -21.40 -10.45 -9.02
C ASP A 86 -20.19 -10.86 -9.89
N ASP A 87 -19.60 -9.91 -10.63
CA ASP A 87 -18.52 -10.13 -11.60
C ASP A 87 -17.23 -9.39 -11.26
N CYS A 88 -17.27 -8.49 -10.26
CA CYS A 88 -16.13 -7.65 -9.95
C CYS A 88 -16.15 -7.08 -8.53
N THR A 89 -15.00 -6.57 -8.10
CA THR A 89 -14.83 -5.77 -6.89
C THR A 89 -14.42 -4.35 -7.24
N GLU A 90 -15.24 -3.38 -6.85
CA GLU A 90 -15.01 -1.95 -7.08
C GLU A 90 -14.26 -1.33 -5.90
N LEU A 91 -13.04 -0.81 -6.10
CA LEU A 91 -12.23 -0.27 -5.00
C LEU A 91 -12.22 1.27 -5.03
N PRO A 92 -13.05 1.97 -4.23
CA PRO A 92 -13.23 3.42 -4.34
C PRO A 92 -12.07 4.28 -3.79
N GLY A 93 -11.01 3.66 -3.28
CA GLY A 93 -9.98 4.34 -2.48
C GLY A 93 -8.56 4.34 -3.04
N ALA A 94 -8.34 3.99 -4.31
CA ALA A 94 -6.99 4.04 -4.87
C ALA A 94 -6.51 5.49 -4.96
N LYS A 95 -5.28 5.74 -4.52
CA LYS A 95 -4.54 7.02 -4.57
C LYS A 95 -4.48 7.67 -5.97
N ALA A 96 -5.05 7.03 -6.99
CA ALA A 96 -5.08 7.41 -8.40
C ALA A 96 -6.51 7.35 -9.01
N GLY A 97 -7.57 7.44 -8.20
CA GLY A 97 -8.95 7.18 -8.64
C GLY A 97 -9.25 5.68 -8.58
N GLY A 98 -10.43 5.32 -8.08
CA GLY A 98 -10.81 3.93 -7.86
C GLY A 98 -10.67 3.05 -9.12
N TRP A 99 -10.50 1.75 -8.92
CA TRP A 99 -10.35 0.78 -10.02
C TRP A 99 -11.10 -0.52 -9.70
N VAL A 100 -11.34 -1.33 -10.74
CA VAL A 100 -12.18 -2.53 -10.69
C VAL A 100 -11.30 -3.76 -10.84
N VAL A 101 -11.50 -4.73 -9.96
CA VAL A 101 -10.85 -6.05 -10.01
C VAL A 101 -11.88 -7.09 -10.48
N PRO A 102 -11.68 -7.76 -11.63
CA PRO A 102 -12.57 -8.83 -12.06
C PRO A 102 -12.47 -10.05 -11.12
N LEU A 103 -13.61 -10.70 -10.84
CA LEU A 103 -13.71 -11.91 -10.00
C LEU A 103 -13.80 -13.19 -10.83
#